data_AF-A0A938Q3E3-F1
#
_entry.id   AF-A0A938Q3E3-F1
#
_cell.length_a   1.000
_cell.length_b   1.000
_cell.length_c   1.000
_cell.angle_alpha   90.00
_cell.angle_beta   90.00
_cell.angle_gamma   90.00
#
_symmetry.space_group_name_H-M   'P 1'
#
loop_
_entity.id
_entity.type
_entity.pdbx_description
1 polymer ?
#
loop_
_entity_poly.entity_id
_entity_poly.type
_entity_poly.pdbx_seq_one_letter_code
_entity_poly.pdbx_strand_id
1 'polypeptide(L)'
;MTGADIVVQVLADEGVDTIFGYSGGAILPTYDAVFRYNDANRRPDGTPRIPLIVPANEQGAGFMAAGYARASGKVGVVMVTSGPGATNTVTPVRDCMADSVPIVVICGQVPRHAIGTDAFQEAPVSAIMGAVAKHVFLVTNPSALEATVRSAFELARTGRPGPVVIDIPKDVQNWEGRFAGAGALPLTGYRARLRAVMDNRLTDESCRRLYEMLAGSERPLIYAGGGVINGNATTALRNFADAYGIPVATTLMALGASDTTHPLSLHMLGMHGMAFANYAVEDCDMLIAVGARFDDRVAGDPARFAPKVRYIAHFDVDVSEVGKVKAVTWHHVGILSRDLDDLLAYGRRVGFRKQLETWHREIAGLKERHRLNYDRESRLIQPCAVIEEINRIAKGEAIIATGVGQHQMWAAQYFDFREPRLWLTSGSMGTMGFGLPAAIGAQFARRDRVVIDIDGDGSMRMNLGELETATTYGLPVKVVVLNNFGDGMVRQWQKLYYKGRLSGSDKSLHRKDFVRAAEADGFEFAKRLDRKEDLERVIGEFMRFPGPAFLEVIIDPDAGVYPMVGPGQSYDKMITGDFIRSRERPPDETPGPSQMF
;
A
#
# COMPACT_ATOMS: atom_id res chain seq x y z
N MET A 1 26.93 -10.32 26.27
CA MET A 1 25.99 -10.78 25.22
C MET A 1 26.68 -10.67 23.89
N THR A 2 26.46 -11.60 22.97
CA THR A 2 26.97 -11.45 21.60
C THR A 2 26.23 -10.31 20.89
N GLY A 3 26.80 -9.75 19.84
CA GLY A 3 26.12 -8.75 19.00
C GLY A 3 24.81 -9.29 18.42
N ALA A 4 24.79 -10.56 18.02
CA ALA A 4 23.59 -11.26 17.59
C ALA A 4 22.50 -11.29 18.68
N ASP A 5 22.85 -11.60 19.93
CA ASP A 5 21.90 -11.56 21.06
C ASP A 5 21.39 -10.14 21.31
N ILE A 6 22.26 -9.13 21.17
CA ILE A 6 21.88 -7.71 21.31
C ILE A 6 20.84 -7.33 20.26
N VAL A 7 21.03 -7.73 18.99
CA VAL A 7 20.05 -7.47 17.93
C VAL A 7 18.69 -8.06 18.31
N VAL A 8 18.64 -9.34 18.67
CA VAL A 8 17.39 -10.03 19.01
C VAL A 8 16.73 -9.45 20.25
N GLN A 9 17.49 -9.07 21.28
CA GLN A 9 16.95 -8.42 22.46
C GLN A 9 16.35 -7.05 22.13
N VAL A 10 16.98 -6.25 21.26
CA VAL A 10 16.38 -4.98 20.80
C VAL A 10 15.10 -5.23 20.00
N LEU A 11 15.04 -6.25 19.13
CA LEU A 11 13.81 -6.60 18.42
C LEU A 11 12.67 -6.92 19.41
N ALA A 12 12.98 -7.68 20.48
CA ALA A 12 12.02 -7.95 21.55
C ALA A 12 11.56 -6.67 22.27
N ASP A 13 12.49 -5.78 22.61
CA ASP A 13 12.19 -4.50 23.27
C ASP A 13 11.32 -3.57 22.40
N GLU A 14 11.53 -3.59 21.08
CA GLU A 14 10.73 -2.85 20.10
C GLU A 14 9.36 -3.51 19.81
N GLY A 15 9.05 -4.62 20.47
CA GLY A 15 7.77 -5.32 20.37
C GLY A 15 7.59 -6.12 19.08
N VAL A 16 8.69 -6.50 18.43
CA VAL A 16 8.67 -7.36 17.24
C VAL A 16 8.09 -8.72 17.63
N ASP A 17 7.09 -9.17 16.89
CA ASP A 17 6.41 -10.44 17.14
C ASP A 17 6.50 -11.42 15.97
N THR A 18 7.12 -11.02 14.85
CA THR A 18 7.34 -11.81 13.64
C THR A 18 8.55 -11.26 12.88
N ILE A 19 9.43 -12.13 12.39
CA ILE A 19 10.53 -11.79 11.47
C ILE A 19 10.31 -12.56 10.17
N PHE A 20 10.47 -11.89 9.03
CA PHE A 20 10.49 -12.55 7.72
C PHE A 20 11.93 -12.60 7.22
N GLY A 21 12.45 -13.78 6.89
CA GLY A 21 13.88 -13.86 6.59
C GLY A 21 14.32 -15.11 5.86
N TYR A 22 15.39 -14.95 5.07
CA TYR A 22 16.09 -16.05 4.41
C TYR A 22 17.53 -16.17 4.93
N SER A 23 17.91 -17.39 5.31
CA SER A 23 19.19 -17.64 6.00
C SER A 23 20.41 -17.59 5.06
N GLY A 24 21.60 -17.44 5.63
CA GLY A 24 22.86 -17.56 4.90
C GLY A 24 24.09 -17.27 5.77
N GLY A 25 25.28 -17.60 5.27
CA GLY A 25 26.50 -17.73 6.07
C GLY A 25 26.93 -16.47 6.83
N ALA A 26 26.57 -15.28 6.35
CA ALA A 26 26.93 -14.01 6.95
C ALA A 26 25.96 -13.56 8.07
N ILE A 27 24.72 -14.05 8.09
CA ILE A 27 23.70 -13.71 9.10
C ILE A 27 23.44 -14.84 10.11
N LEU A 28 24.05 -16.02 9.92
CA LEU A 28 23.88 -17.20 10.78
C LEU A 28 23.98 -16.92 12.30
N PRO A 29 24.92 -16.09 12.81
CA PRO A 29 24.97 -15.80 14.25
C PRO A 29 23.65 -15.20 14.76
N THR A 30 23.03 -14.31 13.98
CA THR A 30 21.75 -13.68 14.36
C THR A 30 20.58 -14.67 14.22
N TYR A 31 20.59 -15.56 13.22
CA TYR A 31 19.60 -16.64 13.11
C TYR A 31 19.63 -17.58 14.32
N ASP A 32 20.83 -17.98 14.75
CA ASP A 32 21.02 -18.79 15.96
C ASP A 32 20.51 -18.07 17.21
N ALA A 33 20.79 -16.76 17.34
CA ALA A 33 20.27 -15.96 18.44
C ALA A 33 18.74 -15.89 18.45
N VAL A 34 18.07 -15.81 17.29
CA VAL A 34 16.60 -15.87 17.22
C VAL A 34 16.07 -17.22 17.71
N PHE A 35 16.72 -18.32 17.33
CA PHE A 35 16.36 -19.65 17.80
C PHE A 35 16.49 -19.75 19.33
N ARG A 36 17.66 -19.41 19.88
CA ARG A 36 17.93 -19.46 21.33
C ARG A 36 16.98 -18.56 22.12
N TYR A 37 16.71 -17.35 21.63
CA TYR A 37 15.76 -16.43 22.27
C TYR A 37 14.36 -17.03 22.32
N ASN A 38 13.87 -17.60 21.21
CA ASN A 38 12.54 -18.21 21.17
C ASN A 38 12.42 -19.45 22.04
N ASP A 39 13.47 -20.27 22.12
CA ASP A 39 13.47 -21.45 22.99
C ASP A 39 13.38 -21.06 24.48
N ALA A 40 14.11 -20.01 24.87
CA ALA A 40 14.09 -19.48 26.23
C ALA A 40 12.83 -18.64 26.57
N ASN A 41 12.16 -18.04 25.57
CA ASN A 41 11.08 -17.06 25.77
C ASN A 41 9.78 -17.44 25.06
N ARG A 42 9.39 -18.72 25.10
CA ARG A 42 8.13 -19.19 24.51
C ARG A 42 6.92 -18.45 25.09
N ARG A 43 5.88 -18.31 24.27
CA ARG A 43 4.56 -17.84 24.71
C ARG A 43 3.89 -18.92 25.59
N PRO A 44 2.85 -18.57 26.38
CA PRO A 44 2.16 -19.54 27.24
C PRO A 44 1.57 -20.74 26.50
N ASP A 45 1.25 -20.59 25.20
CA ASP A 45 0.75 -21.64 24.32
C ASP A 45 1.88 -22.49 23.69
N GLY A 46 3.13 -22.29 24.10
CA GLY A 46 4.31 -23.01 23.62
C GLY A 46 4.87 -22.48 22.28
N THR A 47 4.21 -21.50 21.66
CA THR A 47 4.67 -20.94 20.38
C THR A 47 5.86 -19.98 20.55
N PRO A 48 6.70 -19.81 19.52
CA PRO A 48 7.78 -18.83 19.54
C PRO A 48 7.26 -17.41 19.79
N ARG A 49 8.00 -16.60 20.56
CA ARG A 49 7.64 -15.20 20.81
C ARG A 49 7.89 -14.31 19.60
N ILE A 50 8.97 -14.58 18.86
CA ILE A 50 9.37 -13.90 17.62
C ILE A 50 9.66 -14.97 16.55
N PRO A 51 8.63 -15.67 16.04
CA PRO A 51 8.82 -16.64 14.97
C PRO A 51 9.56 -16.03 13.77
N LEU A 52 10.51 -16.80 13.23
CA LEU A 52 11.20 -16.50 11.99
C LEU A 52 10.50 -17.26 10.87
N ILE A 53 9.91 -16.51 9.95
CA ILE A 53 9.16 -17.02 8.80
C ILE A 53 10.09 -17.02 7.61
N VAL A 54 10.41 -18.22 7.13
CA VAL A 54 11.24 -18.46 5.97
C VAL A 54 10.36 -18.50 4.71
N PRO A 55 10.50 -17.52 3.80
CA PRO A 55 9.79 -17.49 2.52
C PRO A 55 10.55 -18.27 1.44
N ALA A 56 10.03 -18.29 0.21
CA ALA A 56 10.71 -18.91 -0.93
C ALA A 56 11.90 -18.08 -1.44
N ASN A 57 11.90 -16.76 -1.23
CA ASN A 57 13.04 -15.88 -1.52
C ASN A 57 13.03 -14.59 -0.70
N GLU A 58 14.13 -13.81 -0.71
CA GLU A 58 14.25 -12.58 0.08
C GLU A 58 13.36 -11.42 -0.42
N GLN A 59 12.99 -11.39 -1.70
CA GLN A 59 12.00 -10.42 -2.19
C GLN A 59 10.63 -10.72 -1.53
N GLY A 60 10.26 -12.00 -1.44
CA GLY A 60 9.11 -12.48 -0.68
C GLY A 60 9.17 -12.04 0.79
N ALA A 61 10.33 -12.19 1.45
CA ALA A 61 10.55 -11.70 2.82
C ALA A 61 10.24 -10.20 2.96
N GLY A 62 10.76 -9.39 2.04
CA GLY A 62 10.56 -7.95 2.02
C GLY A 62 9.09 -7.56 1.83
N PHE A 63 8.38 -8.20 0.91
CA PHE A 63 6.97 -7.94 0.67
C PHE A 63 6.04 -8.49 1.76
N MET A 64 6.40 -9.60 2.41
CA MET A 64 5.72 -10.05 3.63
C MET A 64 5.85 -9.03 4.75
N ALA A 65 7.05 -8.51 5.00
CA ALA A 65 7.24 -7.44 5.99
C ALA A 65 6.45 -6.18 5.63
N ALA A 66 6.36 -5.83 4.34
CA ALA A 66 5.54 -4.73 3.86
C ALA A 66 4.04 -4.95 4.11
N GLY A 67 3.52 -6.15 3.79
CA GLY A 67 2.13 -6.53 4.06
C GLY A 67 1.81 -6.53 5.55
N TYR A 68 2.70 -7.09 6.37
CA TYR A 68 2.62 -7.07 7.83
C TYR A 68 2.55 -5.62 8.35
N ALA A 69 3.44 -4.74 7.90
CA ALA A 69 3.50 -3.35 8.35
C ALA A 69 2.23 -2.58 7.98
N ARG A 70 1.72 -2.75 6.76
CA ARG A 70 0.50 -2.07 6.30
C ARG A 70 -0.72 -2.53 7.10
N ALA A 71 -0.87 -3.84 7.33
CA ALA A 71 -2.01 -4.44 8.04
C ALA A 71 -2.01 -4.17 9.56
N SER A 72 -0.82 -4.15 10.20
CA SER A 72 -0.68 -3.97 11.65
C SER A 72 -0.50 -2.51 12.09
N GLY A 73 0.08 -1.67 11.23
CA GLY A 73 0.61 -0.36 11.63
C GLY A 73 1.92 -0.40 12.42
N LYS A 74 2.51 -1.59 12.60
CA LYS A 74 3.83 -1.79 13.21
C LYS A 74 4.94 -1.73 12.16
N VAL A 75 6.19 -1.75 12.62
CA VAL A 75 7.37 -1.89 11.74
C VAL A 75 7.50 -3.36 11.31
N GLY A 76 7.55 -3.62 10.02
CA GLY A 76 7.88 -4.95 9.48
C GLY A 76 9.38 -5.24 9.58
N VAL A 77 9.78 -6.46 9.93
CA VAL A 77 11.20 -6.82 10.08
C VAL A 77 11.59 -7.86 9.05
N VAL A 78 12.66 -7.55 8.30
CA VAL A 78 13.28 -8.43 7.31
C VAL A 78 14.67 -8.83 7.81
N MET A 79 15.04 -10.11 7.71
CA MET A 79 16.37 -10.60 8.11
C MET A 79 17.00 -11.49 7.04
N VAL A 80 18.05 -11.02 6.38
CA VAL A 80 18.67 -11.69 5.23
C VAL A 80 20.20 -11.76 5.35
N THR A 81 20.82 -12.64 4.57
CA THR A 81 22.29 -12.74 4.48
C THR A 81 22.91 -11.63 3.62
N SER A 82 24.24 -11.61 3.54
CA SER A 82 25.02 -10.70 2.69
C SER A 82 24.83 -10.95 1.20
N GLY A 83 25.45 -10.11 0.37
CA GLY A 83 25.55 -10.34 -1.07
C GLY A 83 24.18 -10.49 -1.73
N PRO A 84 23.87 -11.65 -2.34
CA PRO A 84 22.60 -11.88 -3.03
C PRO A 84 21.38 -11.72 -2.13
N GLY A 85 21.47 -12.11 -0.85
CA GLY A 85 20.34 -11.99 0.08
C GLY A 85 19.94 -10.54 0.32
N ALA A 86 20.93 -9.68 0.56
CA ALA A 86 20.71 -8.25 0.62
C ALA A 86 20.20 -7.69 -0.72
N THR A 87 20.84 -7.99 -1.85
CA THR A 87 20.43 -7.40 -3.14
C THR A 87 19.03 -7.80 -3.60
N ASN A 88 18.53 -8.98 -3.22
CA ASN A 88 17.15 -9.39 -3.50
C ASN A 88 16.10 -8.55 -2.75
N THR A 89 16.49 -7.80 -1.72
CA THR A 89 15.58 -6.90 -0.98
C THR A 89 15.52 -5.48 -1.55
N VAL A 90 16.29 -5.15 -2.60
CA VAL A 90 16.32 -3.80 -3.19
C VAL A 90 14.94 -3.35 -3.67
N THR A 91 14.22 -4.24 -4.36
CA THR A 91 12.87 -3.94 -4.86
C THR A 91 11.88 -3.70 -3.72
N PRO A 92 11.74 -4.57 -2.71
CA PRO A 92 10.91 -4.29 -1.53
C PRO A 92 11.29 -3.02 -0.77
N VAL A 93 12.58 -2.72 -0.63
CA VAL A 93 13.05 -1.48 -0.01
C VAL A 93 12.56 -0.29 -0.81
N ARG A 94 12.76 -0.27 -2.14
CA ARG A 94 12.31 0.86 -2.96
C ARG A 94 10.78 1.01 -2.93
N ASP A 95 10.05 -0.09 -3.00
CA ASP A 95 8.59 -0.12 -2.90
C ASP A 95 8.10 0.53 -1.61
N CYS A 96 8.64 0.09 -0.47
CA CYS A 96 8.30 0.63 0.84
C CYS A 96 8.67 2.10 0.97
N MET A 97 9.77 2.56 0.39
CA MET A 97 10.15 3.98 0.41
C MET A 97 9.14 4.83 -0.38
N ALA A 98 8.73 4.36 -1.55
CA ALA A 98 7.80 5.10 -2.40
C ALA A 98 6.40 5.21 -1.75
N ASP A 99 5.95 4.15 -1.08
CA ASP A 99 4.64 4.09 -0.41
C ASP A 99 4.67 4.48 1.08
N SER A 100 5.84 4.88 1.59
CA SER A 100 6.03 5.30 2.99
C SER A 100 5.67 4.21 4.01
N VAL A 101 6.15 2.99 3.78
CA VAL A 101 5.91 1.81 4.61
C VAL A 101 7.10 1.58 5.55
N PRO A 102 6.86 1.46 6.87
CA PRO A 102 7.94 1.26 7.84
C PRO A 102 8.39 -0.21 7.87
N ILE A 103 9.55 -0.49 7.30
CA ILE A 103 10.26 -1.76 7.49
C ILE A 103 11.69 -1.53 7.97
N VAL A 104 12.22 -2.49 8.72
CA VAL A 104 13.65 -2.57 9.06
C VAL A 104 14.23 -3.82 8.41
N VAL A 105 15.22 -3.63 7.55
CA VAL A 105 15.91 -4.72 6.85
C VAL A 105 17.27 -4.93 7.49
N ILE A 106 17.48 -6.09 8.09
CA ILE A 106 18.72 -6.50 8.73
C ILE A 106 19.46 -7.42 7.77
N CYS A 107 20.58 -6.94 7.25
CA CYS A 107 21.46 -7.67 6.37
C CYS A 107 22.68 -8.16 7.14
N GLY A 108 23.02 -9.44 7.00
CA GLY A 108 24.36 -9.90 7.33
C GLY A 108 25.37 -9.32 6.35
N GLN A 109 26.62 -9.13 6.77
CA GLN A 109 27.71 -8.70 5.90
C GLN A 109 28.96 -9.56 6.13
N VAL A 110 29.87 -9.58 5.16
CA VAL A 110 31.21 -10.14 5.34
C VAL A 110 31.91 -9.49 6.56
N PRO A 111 32.86 -10.17 7.22
CA PRO A 111 33.62 -9.56 8.30
C PRO A 111 34.27 -8.24 7.88
N ARG A 112 34.38 -7.28 8.81
CA ARG A 112 34.85 -5.91 8.50
C ARG A 112 36.19 -5.85 7.73
N HIS A 113 37.13 -6.75 8.01
CA HIS A 113 38.43 -6.79 7.35
C HIS A 113 38.38 -7.25 5.88
N ALA A 114 37.28 -7.86 5.45
CA ALA A 114 37.03 -8.34 4.10
C ALA A 114 36.13 -7.41 3.29
N ILE A 115 35.66 -6.30 3.87
CA ILE A 115 34.90 -5.29 3.14
C ILE A 115 35.84 -4.53 2.19
N GLY A 116 35.44 -4.42 0.93
CA GLY A 116 36.16 -3.77 -0.16
C GLY A 116 37.16 -4.68 -0.86
N THR A 117 37.10 -5.99 -0.66
CA THR A 117 38.09 -6.94 -1.22
C THR A 117 37.49 -7.89 -2.27
N ASP A 118 36.25 -7.67 -2.69
CA ASP A 118 35.47 -8.61 -3.50
C ASP A 118 35.37 -9.98 -2.82
N ALA A 119 35.11 -9.97 -1.50
CA ALA A 119 35.01 -11.19 -0.71
C ALA A 119 33.80 -12.03 -1.14
N PHE A 120 33.83 -13.32 -0.79
CA PHE A 120 32.71 -14.23 -1.08
C PHE A 120 31.39 -13.70 -0.48
N GLN A 121 30.38 -13.53 -1.33
CA GLN A 121 29.07 -12.96 -0.99
C GLN A 121 29.13 -11.56 -0.39
N GLU A 122 30.13 -10.76 -0.76
CA GLU A 122 30.14 -9.32 -0.49
C GLU A 122 29.22 -8.58 -1.48
N ALA A 123 28.47 -7.59 -0.97
CA ALA A 123 27.84 -6.57 -1.80
C ALA A 123 27.88 -5.21 -1.09
N PRO A 124 28.06 -4.09 -1.83
CA PRO A 124 28.11 -2.75 -1.26
C PRO A 124 26.69 -2.24 -0.94
N VAL A 125 26.05 -2.81 0.09
CA VAL A 125 24.65 -2.53 0.48
C VAL A 125 24.36 -1.04 0.63
N SER A 126 25.25 -0.28 1.29
CA SER A 126 25.10 1.16 1.46
C SER A 126 25.05 1.92 0.13
N ALA A 127 25.83 1.51 -0.87
CA ALA A 127 25.83 2.15 -2.19
C ALA A 127 24.58 1.78 -2.99
N ILE A 128 24.17 0.51 -2.93
CA ILE A 128 23.01 0.00 -3.66
C ILE A 128 21.70 0.58 -3.09
N MET A 129 21.57 0.60 -1.77
CA MET A 129 20.30 0.94 -1.11
C MET A 129 20.20 2.39 -0.62
N GLY A 130 21.30 3.14 -0.60
CA GLY A 130 21.31 4.54 -0.13
C GLY A 130 20.36 5.47 -0.88
N ALA A 131 20.08 5.20 -2.16
CA ALA A 131 19.15 5.99 -2.99
C ALA A 131 17.68 5.53 -2.87
N VAL A 132 17.44 4.35 -2.31
CA VAL A 132 16.10 3.73 -2.30
C VAL A 132 15.56 3.49 -0.90
N ALA A 133 16.38 3.56 0.15
CA ALA A 133 15.96 3.49 1.54
C ALA A 133 15.80 4.89 2.16
N LYS A 134 15.06 4.99 3.27
CA LYS A 134 15.03 6.21 4.10
C LYS A 134 16.39 6.45 4.77
N HIS A 135 17.05 5.38 5.19
CA HIS A 135 18.39 5.42 5.74
C HIS A 135 19.06 4.04 5.63
N VAL A 136 20.39 4.01 5.54
CA VAL A 136 21.19 2.78 5.57
C VAL A 136 22.31 2.95 6.58
N PHE A 137 22.46 1.98 7.48
CA PHE A 137 23.56 1.89 8.42
C PHE A 137 24.51 0.77 8.01
N LEU A 138 25.82 1.00 8.05
CA LEU A 138 26.85 -0.04 8.10
C LEU A 138 27.47 -0.02 9.50
N VAL A 139 27.31 -1.09 10.26
CA VAL A 139 27.80 -1.14 11.64
C VAL A 139 29.29 -1.50 11.66
N THR A 140 30.16 -0.49 11.78
CA THR A 140 31.62 -0.71 11.84
C THR A 140 32.18 -0.79 13.27
N ASN A 141 31.49 -0.17 14.23
CA ASN A 141 31.82 -0.22 15.65
C ASN A 141 30.80 -1.12 16.41
N PRO A 142 31.22 -2.30 16.93
CA PRO A 142 30.34 -3.21 17.65
C PRO A 142 29.64 -2.59 18.87
N SER A 143 30.29 -1.66 19.59
CA SER A 143 29.68 -1.03 20.77
C SER A 143 28.53 -0.08 20.44
N ALA A 144 28.37 0.31 19.18
CA ALA A 144 27.25 1.12 18.69
C ALA A 144 26.08 0.27 18.16
N LEU A 145 26.17 -1.06 18.16
CA LEU A 145 25.18 -1.94 17.56
C LEU A 145 23.78 -1.74 18.16
N GLU A 146 23.66 -1.78 19.49
CA GLU A 146 22.37 -1.58 20.17
C GLU A 146 21.73 -0.24 19.78
N ALA A 147 22.49 0.84 19.88
CA ALA A 147 22.01 2.19 19.58
C ALA A 147 21.62 2.34 18.10
N THR A 148 22.33 1.66 17.19
CA THR A 148 22.02 1.63 15.76
C THR A 148 20.68 0.96 15.50
N VAL A 149 20.45 -0.23 16.07
CA VAL A 149 19.19 -0.97 15.86
C VAL A 149 18.00 -0.17 16.41
N ARG A 150 18.11 0.37 17.63
CA ARG A 150 17.06 1.24 18.21
C ARG A 150 16.79 2.48 17.36
N SER A 151 17.85 3.13 16.86
CA SER A 151 17.72 4.27 15.94
C SER A 151 17.08 3.90 14.61
N ALA A 152 17.30 2.69 14.09
CA ALA A 152 16.66 2.24 12.87
C ALA A 152 15.14 2.13 13.03
N PHE A 153 14.65 1.61 14.17
CA PHE A 153 13.22 1.57 14.48
C PHE A 153 12.62 2.96 14.65
N GLU A 154 13.30 3.88 15.36
CA GLU A 154 12.89 5.28 15.46
C GLU A 154 12.74 5.92 14.08
N LEU A 155 13.76 5.79 13.23
CA LEU A 155 13.77 6.34 11.88
C LEU A 155 12.68 5.70 11.01
N ALA A 156 12.48 4.38 11.07
CA ALA A 156 11.49 3.71 10.22
C ALA A 156 10.07 4.23 10.47
N ARG A 157 9.68 4.42 11.74
CA ARG A 157 8.30 4.74 12.13
C ARG A 157 7.95 6.23 12.26
N THR A 158 8.93 7.12 12.46
CA THR A 158 8.66 8.53 12.78
C THR A 158 8.78 9.47 11.57
N GLY A 159 8.10 10.62 11.63
CA GLY A 159 7.92 11.52 10.48
C GLY A 159 7.09 10.85 9.38
N ARG A 160 7.48 11.03 8.12
CA ARG A 160 7.01 10.18 7.02
C ARG A 160 7.66 8.79 7.14
N PRO A 161 6.92 7.70 7.38
CA PRO A 161 7.52 6.38 7.59
C PRO A 161 8.26 5.87 6.35
N GLY A 162 9.16 4.92 6.53
CA GLY A 162 9.90 4.34 5.41
C GLY A 162 10.90 3.26 5.82
N PRO A 163 11.52 2.58 4.85
CA PRO A 163 12.43 1.47 5.06
C PRO A 163 13.79 1.95 5.59
N VAL A 164 14.32 1.27 6.60
CA VAL A 164 15.68 1.47 7.11
C VAL A 164 16.47 0.17 6.99
N VAL A 165 17.67 0.25 6.45
CA VAL A 165 18.54 -0.92 6.25
C VAL A 165 19.67 -0.88 7.26
N ILE A 166 20.00 -2.02 7.87
CA ILE A 166 21.11 -2.20 8.79
C ILE A 166 21.99 -3.33 8.26
N ASP A 167 23.20 -2.97 7.83
CA ASP A 167 24.21 -3.90 7.35
C ASP A 167 25.17 -4.24 8.51
N ILE A 168 25.19 -5.51 8.94
CA ILE A 168 25.87 -5.97 10.15
C ILE A 168 26.95 -6.99 9.80
N PRO A 169 28.24 -6.61 9.83
CA PRO A 169 29.36 -7.52 9.63
C PRO A 169 29.32 -8.73 10.56
N LYS A 170 29.68 -9.91 10.04
CA LYS A 170 29.67 -11.16 10.82
C LYS A 170 30.50 -11.11 12.10
N ASP A 171 31.64 -10.42 12.07
CA ASP A 171 32.50 -10.24 13.25
C ASP A 171 31.92 -9.26 14.28
N VAL A 172 31.01 -8.36 13.86
CA VAL A 172 30.21 -7.52 14.77
C VAL A 172 29.11 -8.34 15.44
N GLN A 173 28.46 -9.25 14.71
CA GLN A 173 27.46 -10.16 15.29
C GLN A 173 28.08 -11.10 16.33
N ASN A 174 29.29 -11.57 16.09
CA ASN A 174 30.02 -12.46 17.02
C ASN A 174 30.72 -11.72 18.16
N TRP A 175 30.83 -10.39 18.09
CA TRP A 175 31.48 -9.61 19.14
C TRP A 175 30.71 -9.72 20.45
N GLU A 176 31.44 -9.86 21.56
CA GLU A 176 30.85 -9.87 22.90
C GLU A 176 30.99 -8.52 23.59
N GLY A 177 29.88 -8.06 24.17
CA GLY A 177 29.89 -6.82 24.93
C GLY A 177 28.75 -6.68 25.92
N ARG A 178 28.71 -5.49 26.53
CA ARG A 178 27.66 -5.08 27.46
C ARG A 178 26.42 -4.64 26.68
N PHE A 179 25.27 -5.22 27.01
CA PHE A 179 23.97 -4.70 26.63
C PHE A 179 23.60 -3.56 27.59
N ALA A 180 23.32 -2.38 27.04
CA ALA A 180 22.97 -1.19 27.81
C ALA A 180 21.47 -1.16 28.18
N GLY A 181 20.61 -1.76 27.35
CA GLY A 181 19.16 -1.78 27.54
C GLY A 181 18.47 -0.45 27.23
N ALA A 182 19.22 0.53 26.71
CA ALA A 182 18.75 1.87 26.40
C ALA A 182 19.72 2.60 25.47
N GLY A 183 19.27 3.74 24.95
CA GLY A 183 20.10 4.65 24.16
C GLY A 183 19.89 4.48 22.66
N ALA A 184 20.18 5.54 21.92
CA ALA A 184 20.05 5.60 20.48
C ALA A 184 21.14 6.50 19.94
N LEU A 185 21.47 6.38 18.65
CA LEU A 185 22.47 7.25 18.02
C LEU A 185 22.08 8.74 18.17
N PRO A 186 23.06 9.66 18.20
CA PRO A 186 22.81 11.10 18.33
C PRO A 186 22.32 11.69 17.00
N LEU A 187 21.07 11.39 16.62
CA LEU A 187 20.42 11.87 15.39
C LEU A 187 19.91 13.32 15.54
N THR A 188 20.77 14.25 15.96
CA THR A 188 20.39 15.61 16.40
C THR A 188 19.56 16.38 15.36
N GLY A 189 20.01 16.40 14.09
CA GLY A 189 19.32 17.11 13.03
C GLY A 189 17.95 16.51 12.68
N TYR A 190 17.85 15.17 12.70
CA TYR A 190 16.58 14.48 12.48
C TYR A 190 15.58 14.75 13.60
N ARG A 191 15.99 14.57 14.86
CA ARG A 191 15.14 14.80 16.03
C ARG A 191 14.73 16.25 16.18
N ALA A 192 15.58 17.21 15.80
CA ALA A 192 15.22 18.62 15.77
C ALA A 192 14.10 18.90 14.76
N ARG A 193 14.19 18.36 13.53
CA ARG A 193 13.12 18.48 12.53
C ARG A 193 11.84 17.79 12.99
N LEU A 194 11.94 16.59 13.55
CA LEU A 194 10.79 15.86 14.07
C LEU A 194 10.09 16.64 15.19
N ARG A 195 10.84 17.17 16.16
CA ARG A 195 10.27 18.03 17.22
C ARG A 195 9.59 19.26 16.64
N ALA A 196 10.19 19.94 15.67
CA ALA A 196 9.55 21.08 15.02
C ALA A 196 8.16 20.73 14.45
N VAL A 197 8.01 19.57 13.81
CA VAL A 197 6.71 19.08 13.30
C VAL A 197 5.76 18.71 14.45
N MET A 198 6.25 18.03 15.48
CA MET A 198 5.44 17.62 16.64
C MET A 198 4.95 18.82 17.45
N ASP A 199 5.75 19.87 17.56
CA ASP A 199 5.46 21.07 18.34
C ASP A 199 4.69 22.12 17.53
N ASN A 200 4.69 22.02 16.20
CA ASN A 200 3.91 22.90 15.32
C ASN A 200 2.41 22.63 15.48
N ARG A 201 1.77 23.40 16.35
CA ARG A 201 0.33 23.36 16.63
C ARG A 201 -0.42 24.37 15.76
N LEU A 202 -1.67 24.06 15.46
CA LEU A 202 -2.58 25.02 14.84
C LEU A 202 -2.89 26.15 15.82
N THR A 203 -2.68 27.39 15.37
CA THR A 203 -3.09 28.58 16.11
C THR A 203 -4.53 28.93 15.80
N ASP A 204 -5.21 29.62 16.71
CA ASP A 204 -6.57 30.14 16.49
C ASP A 204 -6.68 30.96 15.21
N GLU A 205 -5.66 31.75 14.89
CA GLU A 205 -5.58 32.53 13.66
C GLU A 205 -5.47 31.64 12.41
N SER A 206 -4.66 30.57 12.47
CA SER A 206 -4.56 29.61 11.37
C SER A 206 -5.88 28.88 11.14
N CYS A 207 -6.54 28.45 12.22
CA CYS A 207 -7.85 27.84 12.20
C CYS A 207 -8.91 28.80 11.62
N ARG A 208 -8.94 30.05 12.09
CA ARG A 208 -9.86 31.09 11.60
C ARG A 208 -9.78 31.24 10.09
N ARG A 209 -8.57 31.36 9.53
CA ARG A 209 -8.37 31.47 8.07
C ARG A 209 -8.85 30.24 7.31
N LEU A 210 -8.63 29.02 7.83
CA LEU A 210 -9.17 27.80 7.23
C LEU A 210 -10.70 27.82 7.19
N TYR A 211 -11.33 28.16 8.32
CA TYR A 211 -12.79 28.23 8.43
C TYR A 211 -13.39 29.37 7.59
N GLU A 212 -12.68 30.46 7.35
CA GLU A 212 -13.10 31.52 6.42
C GLU A 212 -13.14 31.04 4.96
N MET A 213 -12.12 30.31 4.52
CA MET A 213 -12.14 29.66 3.20
C MET A 213 -13.28 28.64 3.10
N LEU A 214 -13.48 27.83 4.16
CA LEU A 214 -14.57 26.85 4.20
C LEU A 214 -15.95 27.54 4.21
N ALA A 215 -16.11 28.64 4.93
CA ALA A 215 -17.32 29.46 4.92
C ALA A 215 -17.63 29.97 3.51
N GLY A 216 -16.60 30.49 2.83
CA GLY A 216 -16.71 31.06 1.48
C GLY A 216 -16.90 30.04 0.36
N SER A 217 -16.58 28.76 0.57
CA SER A 217 -16.76 27.68 -0.41
C SER A 217 -18.22 27.24 -0.58
N GLU A 218 -18.61 26.68 -1.71
CA GLU A 218 -19.93 26.05 -1.91
C GLU A 218 -19.83 24.54 -2.11
N ARG A 219 -18.70 24.08 -2.64
CA ARG A 219 -18.42 22.69 -3.02
C ARG A 219 -17.09 22.25 -2.43
N PRO A 220 -16.94 22.23 -1.09
CA PRO A 220 -15.73 21.74 -0.45
C PRO A 220 -15.60 20.23 -0.65
N LEU A 221 -14.36 19.77 -0.81
CA LEU A 221 -14.01 18.36 -0.96
C LEU A 221 -12.77 18.03 -0.14
N ILE A 222 -12.81 16.92 0.60
CA ILE A 222 -11.62 16.33 1.21
C ILE A 222 -10.95 15.40 0.19
N TYR A 223 -9.66 15.58 0.01
CA TYR A 223 -8.77 14.72 -0.76
C TYR A 223 -7.80 14.00 0.19
N ALA A 224 -8.14 12.78 0.58
CA ALA A 224 -7.39 12.01 1.57
C ALA A 224 -6.35 11.09 0.92
N GLY A 225 -5.11 11.12 1.41
CA GLY A 225 -4.00 10.29 0.95
C GLY A 225 -3.51 9.29 1.99
N GLY A 226 -2.51 8.48 1.62
CA GLY A 226 -1.99 7.40 2.46
C GLY A 226 -1.41 7.87 3.81
N GLY A 227 -1.08 9.17 3.93
CA GLY A 227 -0.69 9.77 5.21
C GLY A 227 -1.77 9.67 6.28
N VAL A 228 -3.06 9.62 5.89
CA VAL A 228 -4.17 9.41 6.85
C VAL A 228 -4.09 8.02 7.49
N ILE A 229 -3.83 6.99 6.68
CA ILE A 229 -3.68 5.61 7.15
C ILE A 229 -2.42 5.47 8.00
N ASN A 230 -1.28 5.92 7.47
CA ASN A 230 0.02 5.79 8.13
C ASN A 230 0.11 6.62 9.42
N GLY A 231 -0.53 7.78 9.46
CA GLY A 231 -0.61 8.66 10.63
C GLY A 231 -1.70 8.28 11.64
N ASN A 232 -2.42 7.17 11.44
CA ASN A 232 -3.56 6.76 12.27
C ASN A 232 -4.60 7.88 12.48
N ALA A 233 -4.88 8.64 11.42
CA ALA A 233 -5.74 9.82 11.45
C ALA A 233 -7.15 9.56 10.89
N THR A 234 -7.50 8.31 10.56
CA THR A 234 -8.79 7.93 10.00
C THR A 234 -9.98 8.40 10.84
N THR A 235 -9.96 8.18 12.16
CA THR A 235 -11.05 8.62 13.05
C THR A 235 -11.20 10.14 13.07
N ALA A 236 -10.10 10.87 13.20
CA ALA A 236 -10.11 12.34 13.21
C ALA A 236 -10.61 12.90 11.86
N LEU A 237 -10.19 12.30 10.73
CA LEU A 237 -10.67 12.66 9.40
C LEU A 237 -12.18 12.46 9.27
N ARG A 238 -12.69 11.28 9.66
CA ARG A 238 -14.13 10.97 9.61
C ARG A 238 -14.93 11.92 10.48
N ASN A 239 -14.50 12.16 11.73
CA ASN A 239 -15.14 13.10 12.64
C ASN A 239 -15.19 14.52 12.07
N PHE A 240 -14.11 15.00 11.45
CA PHE A 240 -14.06 16.31 10.82
C PHE A 240 -14.97 16.40 9.59
N ALA A 241 -14.94 15.39 8.71
CA ALA A 241 -15.80 15.30 7.54
C ALA A 241 -17.29 15.30 7.92
N ASP A 242 -17.67 14.46 8.88
CA ASP A 242 -19.06 14.29 9.32
C ASP A 242 -19.59 15.54 10.04
N ALA A 243 -18.76 16.20 10.87
CA ALA A 243 -19.17 17.39 11.60
C ALA A 243 -19.58 18.55 10.68
N TYR A 244 -19.02 18.62 9.48
CA TYR A 244 -19.27 19.68 8.50
C TYR A 244 -19.91 19.20 7.20
N GLY A 245 -20.25 17.90 7.12
CA GLY A 245 -20.86 17.28 5.96
C GLY A 245 -19.99 17.30 4.69
N ILE A 246 -18.67 17.27 4.80
CA ILE A 246 -17.78 17.43 3.63
C ILE A 246 -17.57 16.07 2.94
N PRO A 247 -17.86 15.93 1.62
CA PRO A 247 -17.55 14.71 0.89
C PRO A 247 -16.06 14.38 0.88
N VAL A 248 -15.72 13.09 0.83
CA VAL A 248 -14.35 12.58 0.94
C VAL A 248 -14.00 11.72 -0.28
N ALA A 249 -13.03 12.15 -1.07
CA ALA A 249 -12.39 11.35 -2.11
C ALA A 249 -11.02 10.85 -1.61
N THR A 250 -10.68 9.61 -1.92
CA THR A 250 -9.43 8.97 -1.44
C THR A 250 -8.48 8.67 -2.58
N THR A 251 -7.16 8.74 -2.35
CA THR A 251 -6.21 8.09 -3.25
C THR A 251 -6.34 6.56 -3.17
N LEU A 252 -5.70 5.85 -4.10
CA LEU A 252 -5.49 4.40 -3.98
C LEU A 252 -4.89 4.00 -2.62
N MET A 253 -3.93 4.79 -2.11
CA MET A 253 -3.23 4.50 -0.84
C MET A 253 -4.06 4.84 0.40
N ALA A 254 -5.24 5.44 0.23
CA ALA A 254 -6.11 5.89 1.32
C ALA A 254 -7.46 5.14 1.34
N LEU A 255 -7.63 4.09 0.54
CA LEU A 255 -8.81 3.24 0.62
C LEU A 255 -8.98 2.70 2.05
N GLY A 256 -10.18 2.87 2.60
CA GLY A 256 -10.49 2.63 4.01
C GLY A 256 -10.34 3.85 4.95
N ALA A 257 -9.74 4.96 4.50
CA ALA A 257 -9.72 6.21 5.29
C ALA A 257 -11.13 6.81 5.46
N SER A 258 -11.98 6.66 4.46
CA SER A 258 -13.43 6.83 4.56
C SER A 258 -14.08 5.47 4.37
N ASP A 259 -15.15 5.18 5.11
CA ASP A 259 -15.97 4.00 4.84
C ASP A 259 -16.59 4.17 3.45
N THR A 260 -16.26 3.28 2.52
CA THR A 260 -16.71 3.33 1.12
C THR A 260 -18.23 3.26 0.96
N THR A 261 -18.93 2.73 1.97
CA THR A 261 -20.39 2.65 2.02
C THR A 261 -21.03 3.92 2.58
N HIS A 262 -20.24 4.84 3.14
CA HIS A 262 -20.73 6.08 3.72
C HIS A 262 -21.27 7.05 2.65
N PRO A 263 -22.41 7.75 2.88
CA PRO A 263 -22.98 8.67 1.90
C PRO A 263 -22.03 9.76 1.41
N LEU A 264 -21.12 10.23 2.28
CA LEU A 264 -20.11 11.24 1.93
C LEU A 264 -18.88 10.69 1.21
N SER A 265 -18.71 9.37 1.13
CA SER A 265 -17.56 8.77 0.45
C SER A 265 -17.70 8.87 -1.06
N LEU A 266 -16.70 9.42 -1.73
CA LEU A 266 -16.59 9.44 -3.18
C LEU A 266 -15.66 8.32 -3.69
N HIS A 267 -15.20 7.40 -2.83
CA HIS A 267 -14.26 6.35 -3.21
C HIS A 267 -12.97 6.93 -3.82
N MET A 268 -12.27 6.15 -4.64
CA MET A 268 -11.03 6.50 -5.30
C MET A 268 -11.21 7.58 -6.38
N LEU A 269 -10.35 8.60 -6.39
CA LEU A 269 -10.15 9.52 -7.51
C LEU A 269 -8.88 9.17 -8.30
N GLY A 270 -8.70 9.76 -9.49
CA GLY A 270 -7.49 9.63 -10.31
C GLY A 270 -7.73 8.93 -11.64
N MET A 271 -6.64 8.47 -12.24
CA MET A 271 -6.58 7.83 -13.56
C MET A 271 -7.67 6.77 -13.75
N HIS A 272 -7.82 5.86 -12.79
CA HIS A 272 -8.89 4.84 -12.78
C HIS A 272 -9.87 5.03 -11.62
N GLY A 273 -9.97 6.25 -11.10
CA GLY A 273 -10.94 6.60 -10.07
C GLY A 273 -12.38 6.55 -10.57
N MET A 274 -13.30 6.69 -9.63
CA MET A 274 -14.72 6.80 -9.93
C MET A 274 -14.97 8.04 -10.78
N ALA A 275 -15.80 7.91 -11.82
CA ALA A 275 -16.14 9.04 -12.66
C ALA A 275 -16.79 10.17 -11.84
N PHE A 276 -17.68 9.81 -10.92
CA PHE A 276 -18.29 10.78 -10.01
C PHE A 276 -17.31 11.45 -9.05
N ALA A 277 -16.22 10.77 -8.63
CA ALA A 277 -15.19 11.39 -7.81
C ALA A 277 -14.37 12.40 -8.60
N ASN A 278 -13.97 12.03 -9.81
CA ASN A 278 -13.23 12.91 -10.71
C ASN A 278 -14.06 14.14 -11.08
N TYR A 279 -15.35 13.97 -11.43
CA TYR A 279 -16.24 15.11 -11.69
C TYR A 279 -16.45 16.00 -10.46
N ALA A 280 -16.53 15.42 -9.25
CA ALA A 280 -16.60 16.20 -8.03
C ALA A 280 -15.33 17.04 -7.80
N VAL A 281 -14.15 16.50 -8.14
CA VAL A 281 -12.89 17.27 -8.12
C VAL A 281 -12.91 18.39 -9.15
N GLU A 282 -13.47 18.17 -10.34
CA GLU A 282 -13.60 19.22 -11.35
C GLU A 282 -14.53 20.36 -10.92
N ASP A 283 -15.57 20.02 -10.18
CA ASP A 283 -16.61 20.94 -9.74
C ASP A 283 -16.30 21.63 -8.40
N CYS A 284 -15.37 21.10 -7.61
CA CYS A 284 -15.07 21.64 -6.29
C CYS A 284 -14.46 23.05 -6.37
N ASP A 285 -14.82 23.89 -5.41
CA ASP A 285 -14.26 25.23 -5.26
C ASP A 285 -13.34 25.36 -4.04
N MET A 286 -13.26 24.32 -3.22
CA MET A 286 -12.27 24.16 -2.15
C MET A 286 -11.82 22.71 -2.07
N LEU A 287 -10.51 22.50 -2.02
CA LEU A 287 -9.89 21.18 -1.85
C LEU A 287 -9.08 21.14 -0.55
N ILE A 288 -9.39 20.17 0.31
CA ILE A 288 -8.68 19.92 1.57
C ILE A 288 -7.85 18.65 1.40
N ALA A 289 -6.60 18.79 1.01
CA ALA A 289 -5.66 17.70 0.86
C ALA A 289 -5.11 17.27 2.23
N VAL A 290 -5.37 16.03 2.63
CA VAL A 290 -4.96 15.49 3.93
C VAL A 290 -4.06 14.28 3.73
N GLY A 291 -2.77 14.41 4.06
CA GLY A 291 -1.78 13.34 3.93
C GLY A 291 -1.62 12.82 2.50
N ALA A 292 -1.74 13.71 1.52
CA ALA A 292 -1.72 13.40 0.08
C ALA A 292 -0.64 14.21 -0.65
N ARG A 293 -0.04 13.59 -1.69
CA ARG A 293 1.14 14.12 -2.39
C ARG A 293 0.91 14.62 -3.83
N PHE A 294 -0.36 14.74 -4.25
CA PHE A 294 -0.73 15.14 -5.63
C PHE A 294 0.04 14.37 -6.72
N ASP A 295 0.13 13.05 -6.57
CA ASP A 295 0.79 12.14 -7.52
C ASP A 295 0.22 12.27 -8.95
N ASP A 296 1.02 11.97 -9.98
CA ASP A 296 0.63 12.11 -11.39
C ASP A 296 -0.53 11.18 -11.79
N ARG A 297 -0.71 10.04 -11.11
CA ARG A 297 -1.88 9.16 -11.29
C ARG A 297 -3.16 9.74 -10.72
N VAL A 298 -3.07 10.78 -9.91
CA VAL A 298 -4.23 11.51 -9.38
C VAL A 298 -4.37 12.84 -10.10
N ALA A 299 -3.35 13.69 -10.05
CA ALA A 299 -3.40 15.04 -10.57
C ALA A 299 -3.42 15.09 -12.10
N GLY A 300 -2.91 14.07 -12.81
CA GLY A 300 -2.81 14.07 -14.27
C GLY A 300 -1.99 15.27 -14.74
N ASP A 301 -2.66 16.26 -15.34
CA ASP A 301 -2.12 17.62 -15.54
C ASP A 301 -2.37 18.50 -14.29
N PRO A 302 -1.34 18.81 -13.47
CA PRO A 302 -1.51 19.59 -12.25
C PRO A 302 -2.07 21.00 -12.48
N ALA A 303 -1.81 21.62 -13.65
CA ALA A 303 -2.31 22.95 -13.97
C ALA A 303 -3.83 22.94 -14.20
N ARG A 304 -4.36 21.83 -14.71
CA ARG A 304 -5.80 21.64 -14.98
C ARG A 304 -6.52 20.84 -13.91
N PHE A 305 -5.81 20.24 -12.96
CA PHE A 305 -6.41 19.54 -11.83
C PHE A 305 -7.25 20.49 -10.96
N ALA A 306 -8.50 20.11 -10.65
CA ALA A 306 -9.45 20.93 -9.88
C ALA A 306 -9.57 22.38 -10.42
N PRO A 307 -10.02 22.58 -11.67
CA PRO A 307 -9.91 23.87 -12.37
C PRO A 307 -10.77 24.99 -11.77
N LYS A 308 -11.82 24.65 -11.00
CA LYS A 308 -12.71 25.62 -10.34
C LYS A 308 -12.29 25.92 -8.90
N VAL A 309 -11.19 25.32 -8.42
CA VAL A 309 -10.76 25.47 -7.04
C VAL A 309 -10.30 26.90 -6.76
N ARG A 310 -10.86 27.51 -5.72
CA ARG A 310 -10.45 28.83 -5.21
C ARG A 310 -9.46 28.69 -4.06
N TYR A 311 -9.64 27.66 -3.24
CA TYR A 311 -8.85 27.44 -2.03
C TYR A 311 -8.32 26.01 -1.98
N ILE A 312 -7.01 25.87 -1.78
CA ILE A 312 -6.39 24.57 -1.50
C ILE A 312 -5.75 24.64 -0.12
N ALA A 313 -6.25 23.81 0.80
CA ALA A 313 -5.66 23.58 2.11
C ALA A 313 -4.89 22.25 2.09
N HIS A 314 -3.63 22.24 2.53
CA HIS A 314 -2.79 21.04 2.51
C HIS A 314 -2.20 20.72 3.88
N PHE A 315 -2.55 19.54 4.39
CA PHE A 315 -1.99 18.96 5.61
C PHE A 315 -1.02 17.84 5.26
N ASP A 316 0.21 17.94 5.74
CA ASP A 316 1.19 16.87 5.59
C ASP A 316 2.13 16.82 6.82
N VAL A 317 2.81 15.70 7.02
CA VAL A 317 3.89 15.59 8.02
C VAL A 317 5.23 16.03 7.42
N ASP A 318 5.35 15.99 6.10
CA ASP A 318 6.56 16.29 5.35
C ASP A 318 6.43 17.63 4.62
N VAL A 319 7.17 18.62 5.08
CA VAL A 319 7.21 19.97 4.48
C VAL A 319 7.61 19.95 3.00
N SER A 320 8.39 18.94 2.56
CA SER A 320 8.81 18.84 1.16
C SER A 320 7.69 18.47 0.18
N GLU A 321 6.54 18.02 0.70
CA GLU A 321 5.36 17.72 -0.12
C GLU A 321 4.47 18.95 -0.35
N VAL A 322 4.57 19.97 0.51
CA VAL A 322 3.76 21.18 0.44
C VAL A 322 4.20 22.05 -0.74
N GLY A 323 3.28 22.34 -1.65
CA GLY A 323 3.55 23.19 -2.81
C GLY A 323 4.44 22.55 -3.89
N LYS A 324 4.81 21.26 -3.74
CA LYS A 324 5.72 20.56 -4.66
C LYS A 324 5.14 20.38 -6.06
N VAL A 325 3.87 19.96 -6.14
CA VAL A 325 3.18 19.68 -7.41
C VAL A 325 2.11 20.71 -7.73
N LYS A 326 1.37 21.16 -6.72
CA LYS A 326 0.31 22.17 -6.87
C LYS A 326 0.46 23.24 -5.81
N ALA A 327 0.36 24.50 -6.21
CA ALA A 327 0.38 25.63 -5.29
C ALA A 327 -0.83 25.55 -4.34
N VAL A 328 -0.61 25.90 -3.08
CA VAL A 328 -1.62 25.81 -2.01
C VAL A 328 -1.89 27.19 -1.42
N THR A 329 -3.14 27.45 -1.05
CA THR A 329 -3.56 28.72 -0.42
C THR A 329 -3.23 28.74 1.06
N TRP A 330 -3.31 27.57 1.70
CA TRP A 330 -3.06 27.38 3.12
C TRP A 330 -2.42 26.01 3.32
N HIS A 331 -1.54 25.89 4.30
CA HIS A 331 -0.96 24.60 4.67
C HIS A 331 -0.68 24.51 6.16
N HIS A 332 -0.58 23.28 6.63
CA HIS A 332 -0.09 22.98 7.97
C HIS A 332 0.78 21.72 7.93
N VAL A 333 2.00 21.84 8.49
CA VAL A 333 2.92 20.71 8.62
C VAL A 333 2.86 20.18 10.05
N GLY A 334 2.33 18.98 10.26
CA GLY A 334 2.03 18.51 11.60
C GLY A 334 1.59 17.06 11.70
N ILE A 335 0.88 16.75 12.80
CA ILE A 335 0.39 15.41 13.11
C ILE A 335 -1.10 15.37 12.82
N LEU A 336 -1.48 14.70 11.73
CA LEU A 336 -2.83 14.73 11.16
C LEU A 336 -3.94 14.42 12.17
N SER A 337 -3.80 13.37 12.99
CA SER A 337 -4.84 12.98 13.96
C SER A 337 -5.15 14.10 14.93
N ARG A 338 -4.10 14.61 15.59
CA ARG A 338 -4.18 15.76 16.49
C ARG A 338 -4.72 17.01 15.80
N ASP A 339 -4.15 17.37 14.65
CA ASP A 339 -4.45 18.64 14.00
C ASP A 339 -5.89 18.70 13.47
N LEU A 340 -6.44 17.58 13.01
CA LEU A 340 -7.85 17.48 12.64
C LEU A 340 -8.79 17.57 13.86
N ASP A 341 -8.41 16.96 14.99
CA ASP A 341 -9.15 17.10 16.26
C ASP A 341 -9.10 18.55 16.78
N ASP A 342 -7.96 19.22 16.70
CA ASP A 342 -7.79 20.63 17.07
C ASP A 342 -8.68 21.54 16.20
N LEU A 343 -8.76 21.30 14.88
CA LEU A 343 -9.67 22.01 14.00
C LEU A 343 -11.13 21.80 14.37
N LEU A 344 -11.52 20.57 14.65
CA LEU A 344 -12.88 20.23 15.05
C LEU A 344 -13.24 20.91 16.38
N ALA A 345 -12.33 20.93 17.35
CA ALA A 345 -12.51 21.61 18.62
C ALA A 345 -12.66 23.14 18.43
N TYR A 346 -11.79 23.75 17.60
CA TYR A 346 -11.88 25.17 17.26
C TYR A 346 -13.25 25.49 16.63
N GLY A 347 -13.66 24.74 15.61
CA GLY A 347 -14.90 24.98 14.88
C GLY A 347 -16.14 24.87 15.78
N ARG A 348 -16.14 23.90 16.72
CA ARG A 348 -17.18 23.79 17.75
C ARG A 348 -17.20 24.99 18.69
N ARG A 349 -16.02 25.44 19.15
CA ARG A 349 -15.87 26.58 20.07
C ARG A 349 -16.41 27.89 19.47
N VAL A 350 -16.17 28.12 18.18
CA VAL A 350 -16.67 29.33 17.48
C VAL A 350 -18.08 29.14 16.90
N GLY A 351 -18.72 28.00 17.13
CA GLY A 351 -20.08 27.73 16.65
C GLY A 351 -20.18 27.64 15.12
N PHE A 352 -19.10 27.27 14.43
CA PHE A 352 -19.08 27.17 12.97
C PHE A 352 -20.10 26.13 12.47
N ARG A 353 -20.87 26.50 11.45
CA ARG A 353 -21.83 25.65 10.78
C ARG A 353 -21.65 25.77 9.27
N LYS A 354 -21.82 24.65 8.57
CA LYS A 354 -21.84 24.58 7.11
C LYS A 354 -23.08 23.84 6.65
N GLN A 355 -23.76 24.41 5.67
CA GLN A 355 -24.89 23.80 4.97
C GLN A 355 -24.41 23.44 3.56
N LEU A 356 -24.51 22.17 3.20
CA LEU A 356 -24.01 21.61 1.95
C LEU A 356 -25.07 20.79 1.23
N GLU A 357 -26.36 20.99 1.53
CA GLU A 357 -27.47 20.20 0.99
C GLU A 357 -27.53 20.26 -0.54
N THR A 358 -27.25 21.43 -1.13
CA THR A 358 -27.13 21.57 -2.58
C THR A 358 -25.97 20.74 -3.12
N TRP A 359 -24.80 20.81 -2.49
CA TRP A 359 -23.64 20.04 -2.90
C TRP A 359 -23.87 18.52 -2.72
N HIS A 360 -24.52 18.10 -1.64
CA HIS A 360 -24.90 16.70 -1.42
C HIS A 360 -25.85 16.18 -2.50
N ARG A 361 -26.83 16.98 -2.94
CA ARG A 361 -27.70 16.63 -4.07
C ARG A 361 -26.93 16.51 -5.38
N GLU A 362 -26.00 17.44 -5.65
CA GLU A 362 -25.12 17.39 -6.83
C GLU A 362 -24.27 16.10 -6.82
N ILE A 363 -23.63 15.78 -5.68
CA ILE A 363 -22.85 14.55 -5.49
C ILE A 363 -23.70 13.29 -5.67
N ALA A 364 -24.89 13.24 -5.06
CA ALA A 364 -25.80 12.09 -5.21
C ALA A 364 -26.19 11.90 -6.68
N GLY A 365 -26.48 12.99 -7.40
CA GLY A 365 -26.77 12.95 -8.83
C GLY A 365 -25.56 12.56 -9.70
N LEU A 366 -24.33 12.87 -9.27
CA LEU A 366 -23.11 12.37 -9.94
C LEU A 366 -22.95 10.86 -9.72
N LYS A 367 -23.09 10.37 -8.48
CA LYS A 367 -23.00 8.95 -8.14
C LYS A 367 -24.00 8.11 -8.91
N GLU A 368 -25.26 8.55 -8.96
CA GLU A 368 -26.32 7.83 -9.66
C GLU A 368 -26.07 7.75 -11.17
N ARG A 369 -25.74 8.89 -11.80
CA ARG A 369 -25.56 8.97 -13.26
C ARG A 369 -24.28 8.27 -13.72
N HIS A 370 -23.21 8.34 -12.96
CA HIS A 370 -21.87 7.91 -13.35
C HIS A 370 -21.36 6.72 -12.52
N ARG A 371 -22.28 5.91 -11.97
CA ARG A 371 -21.93 4.69 -11.23
C ARG A 371 -21.12 3.72 -12.09
N LEU A 372 -20.24 2.97 -11.43
CA LEU A 372 -19.52 1.87 -12.07
C LEU A 372 -20.48 0.86 -12.67
N ASN A 373 -20.09 0.31 -13.81
CA ASN A 373 -20.80 -0.76 -14.48
C ASN A 373 -19.87 -1.44 -15.49
N TYR A 374 -20.28 -2.61 -15.96
CA TYR A 374 -19.56 -3.43 -16.93
C TYR A 374 -20.57 -4.25 -17.75
N ASP A 375 -20.09 -5.09 -18.67
CA ASP A 375 -20.96 -5.95 -19.48
C ASP A 375 -21.58 -7.09 -18.63
N ARG A 376 -22.72 -6.81 -17.98
CA ARG A 376 -23.42 -7.80 -17.15
C ARG A 376 -24.01 -8.95 -17.98
N GLU A 377 -24.27 -8.72 -19.27
CA GLU A 377 -24.86 -9.71 -20.19
C GLU A 377 -23.81 -10.58 -20.88
N SER A 378 -22.51 -10.26 -20.71
CA SER A 378 -21.41 -11.06 -21.27
C SER A 378 -21.54 -12.54 -20.92
N ARG A 379 -21.27 -13.41 -21.90
CA ARG A 379 -21.16 -14.86 -21.67
C ARG A 379 -19.87 -15.24 -20.95
N LEU A 380 -18.83 -14.42 -21.09
CA LEU A 380 -17.57 -14.59 -20.41
C LEU A 380 -17.66 -14.07 -18.97
N ILE A 381 -16.82 -14.59 -18.08
CA ILE A 381 -16.75 -14.09 -16.70
C ILE A 381 -16.10 -12.71 -16.72
N GLN A 382 -16.86 -11.70 -16.29
CA GLN A 382 -16.32 -10.36 -16.11
C GLN A 382 -15.56 -10.27 -14.78
N PRO A 383 -14.35 -9.68 -14.74
CA PRO A 383 -13.57 -9.56 -13.50
C PRO A 383 -14.32 -8.81 -12.40
N CYS A 384 -15.09 -7.78 -12.77
CA CYS A 384 -15.90 -7.01 -11.85
C CYS A 384 -16.96 -7.86 -11.14
N ALA A 385 -17.56 -8.84 -11.84
CA ALA A 385 -18.57 -9.73 -11.24
C ALA A 385 -17.96 -10.66 -10.18
N VAL A 386 -16.72 -11.12 -10.40
CA VAL A 386 -15.98 -11.92 -9.43
C VAL A 386 -15.74 -11.12 -8.16
N ILE A 387 -15.28 -9.87 -8.31
CA ILE A 387 -14.98 -8.98 -7.18
C ILE A 387 -16.26 -8.59 -6.44
N GLU A 388 -17.34 -8.23 -7.14
CA GLU A 388 -18.65 -7.93 -6.54
C GLU A 388 -19.14 -9.11 -5.67
N GLU A 389 -19.02 -10.35 -6.16
CA GLU A 389 -19.47 -11.52 -5.41
C GLU A 389 -18.61 -11.81 -4.19
N ILE A 390 -17.28 -11.67 -4.29
CA ILE A 390 -16.39 -11.77 -3.13
C ILE A 390 -16.73 -10.67 -2.11
N ASN A 391 -16.90 -9.42 -2.56
CA ASN A 391 -17.22 -8.29 -1.70
C ASN A 391 -18.57 -8.48 -0.99
N ARG A 392 -19.58 -9.06 -1.65
CA ARG A 392 -20.88 -9.39 -1.05
C ARG A 392 -20.74 -10.30 0.17
N ILE A 393 -19.80 -11.25 0.14
CA ILE A 393 -19.52 -12.18 1.24
C ILE A 393 -18.62 -11.51 2.29
N ALA A 394 -17.58 -10.80 1.84
CA ALA A 394 -16.58 -10.15 2.70
C ALA A 394 -17.09 -8.86 3.39
N LYS A 395 -18.15 -8.24 2.86
CA LYS A 395 -18.85 -7.07 3.41
C LYS A 395 -17.94 -5.86 3.68
N GLY A 396 -16.88 -5.72 2.88
CA GLY A 396 -15.85 -4.70 3.06
C GLY A 396 -15.05 -4.80 4.37
N GLU A 397 -14.95 -6.01 4.95
CA GLU A 397 -14.25 -6.29 6.21
C GLU A 397 -12.98 -7.14 6.05
N ALA A 398 -12.76 -7.70 4.86
CA ALA A 398 -11.57 -8.49 4.53
C ALA A 398 -10.37 -7.58 4.23
N ILE A 399 -9.16 -8.09 4.50
CA ILE A 399 -7.92 -7.47 4.05
C ILE A 399 -7.67 -7.94 2.63
N ILE A 400 -7.54 -7.00 1.69
CA ILE A 400 -7.28 -7.26 0.27
C ILE A 400 -5.85 -6.87 -0.05
N ALA A 401 -5.04 -7.85 -0.42
CA ALA A 401 -3.76 -7.65 -1.07
C ALA A 401 -3.91 -7.80 -2.59
N THR A 402 -3.05 -7.15 -3.37
CA THR A 402 -3.08 -7.30 -4.82
C THR A 402 -1.70 -7.36 -5.45
N GLY A 403 -1.56 -8.05 -6.58
CA GLY A 403 -0.50 -7.72 -7.54
C GLY A 403 -0.74 -6.36 -8.22
N VAL A 404 -0.21 -6.20 -9.43
CA VAL A 404 -0.30 -4.93 -10.17
C VAL A 404 -0.79 -5.16 -11.59
N GLY A 405 -1.78 -4.37 -12.02
CA GLY A 405 -2.43 -4.51 -13.32
C GLY A 405 -3.89 -4.10 -13.30
N GLN A 406 -4.70 -4.67 -14.19
CA GLN A 406 -6.13 -4.38 -14.24
C GLN A 406 -6.87 -4.92 -13.01
N HIS A 407 -6.50 -6.10 -12.53
CA HIS A 407 -7.06 -6.73 -11.33
C HIS A 407 -6.91 -5.87 -10.08
N GLN A 408 -5.78 -5.17 -9.93
CA GLN A 408 -5.56 -4.19 -8.88
C GLN A 408 -6.59 -3.06 -8.93
N MET A 409 -6.84 -2.51 -10.13
CA MET A 409 -7.78 -1.39 -10.30
C MET A 409 -9.23 -1.84 -10.12
N TRP A 410 -9.62 -2.99 -10.67
CA TRP A 410 -10.95 -3.54 -10.44
C TRP A 410 -11.17 -3.84 -8.95
N ALA A 411 -10.16 -4.36 -8.24
CA ALA A 411 -10.25 -4.57 -6.80
C ALA A 411 -10.45 -3.25 -6.05
N ALA A 412 -9.69 -2.21 -6.39
CA ALA A 412 -9.84 -0.87 -5.82
C ALA A 412 -11.21 -0.21 -6.14
N GLN A 413 -11.85 -0.58 -7.25
CA GLN A 413 -13.12 -0.04 -7.72
C GLN A 413 -14.35 -0.78 -7.15
N TYR A 414 -14.29 -2.10 -7.03
CA TYR A 414 -15.48 -2.93 -6.75
C TYR A 414 -15.51 -3.55 -5.35
N PHE A 415 -14.40 -3.48 -4.58
CA PHE A 415 -14.45 -3.78 -3.15
C PHE A 415 -14.90 -2.57 -2.33
N ASP A 416 -15.59 -2.86 -1.23
CA ASP A 416 -15.77 -1.91 -0.15
C ASP A 416 -14.65 -2.03 0.88
N PHE A 417 -14.34 -0.91 1.53
CA PHE A 417 -13.36 -0.81 2.61
C PHE A 417 -13.95 0.02 3.73
N ARG A 418 -14.42 -0.66 4.78
CA ARG A 418 -15.10 0.00 5.91
C ARG A 418 -14.13 0.53 6.96
N GLU A 419 -12.92 -0.04 7.01
CA GLU A 419 -11.88 0.28 7.98
C GLU A 419 -10.54 0.58 7.28
N PRO A 420 -9.64 1.36 7.92
CA PRO A 420 -8.30 1.56 7.38
C PRO A 420 -7.51 0.25 7.42
N ARG A 421 -6.41 0.20 6.64
CA ARG A 421 -5.48 -0.96 6.60
C ARG A 421 -6.09 -2.26 6.08
N LEU A 422 -7.25 -2.19 5.43
CA LEU A 422 -7.84 -3.30 4.69
C LEU A 422 -7.36 -3.39 3.23
N TRP A 423 -6.68 -2.37 2.72
CA TRP A 423 -6.16 -2.32 1.35
C TRP A 423 -4.64 -2.33 1.32
N LEU A 424 -4.06 -3.38 0.73
CA LEU A 424 -2.62 -3.61 0.67
C LEU A 424 -2.16 -3.76 -0.78
N THR A 425 -1.63 -2.68 -1.36
CA THR A 425 -1.10 -2.71 -2.73
C THR A 425 0.23 -2.01 -2.81
N SER A 426 1.05 -2.42 -3.79
CA SER A 426 2.12 -1.57 -4.32
C SER A 426 1.49 -0.49 -5.21
N GLY A 427 1.54 0.76 -4.75
CA GLY A 427 0.94 1.90 -5.47
C GLY A 427 1.95 2.63 -6.33
N SER A 428 2.96 3.24 -5.69
CA SER A 428 3.85 4.18 -6.35
C SER A 428 4.87 3.51 -7.28
N MET A 429 5.41 2.36 -6.87
CA MET A 429 6.34 1.59 -7.72
C MET A 429 5.60 0.65 -8.68
N GLY A 430 4.37 0.23 -8.35
CA GLY A 430 3.60 -0.68 -9.18
C GLY A 430 4.29 -2.04 -9.34
N THR A 431 4.78 -2.62 -8.24
CA THR A 431 5.57 -3.84 -8.27
C THR A 431 4.71 -5.10 -8.42
N MET A 432 4.72 -5.70 -9.60
CA MET A 432 4.13 -7.03 -9.82
C MET A 432 4.81 -8.10 -8.92
N GLY A 433 4.05 -9.11 -8.48
CA GLY A 433 4.53 -10.11 -7.52
C GLY A 433 4.42 -9.70 -6.05
N PHE A 434 3.86 -8.53 -5.73
CA PHE A 434 3.64 -8.05 -4.36
C PHE A 434 2.53 -8.81 -3.62
N GLY A 435 1.44 -9.16 -4.31
CA GLY A 435 0.15 -9.59 -3.73
C GLY A 435 0.27 -10.74 -2.74
N LEU A 436 0.67 -11.93 -3.22
CA LEU A 436 0.77 -13.13 -2.39
C LEU A 436 1.68 -12.98 -1.16
N PRO A 437 2.95 -12.52 -1.27
CA PRO A 437 3.76 -12.28 -0.08
C PRO A 437 3.14 -11.26 0.87
N ALA A 438 2.56 -10.16 0.37
CA ALA A 438 1.91 -9.17 1.23
C ALA A 438 0.70 -9.75 1.98
N ALA A 439 -0.09 -10.61 1.34
CA ALA A 439 -1.20 -11.34 1.97
C ALA A 439 -0.71 -12.26 3.10
N ILE A 440 0.38 -12.99 2.87
CA ILE A 440 1.02 -13.83 3.89
C ILE A 440 1.43 -12.98 5.10
N GLY A 441 2.15 -11.89 4.88
CA GLY A 441 2.55 -10.97 5.94
C GLY A 441 1.37 -10.37 6.70
N ALA A 442 0.31 -9.99 5.98
CA ALA A 442 -0.91 -9.47 6.58
C ALA A 442 -1.65 -10.52 7.44
N GLN A 443 -1.65 -11.79 7.02
CA GLN A 443 -2.25 -12.87 7.81
C GLN A 443 -1.50 -13.13 9.11
N PHE A 444 -0.16 -12.98 9.10
CA PHE A 444 0.64 -12.99 10.34
C PHE A 444 0.27 -11.83 11.27
N ALA A 445 0.10 -10.62 10.72
CA ALA A 445 -0.31 -9.43 11.47
C ALA A 445 -1.74 -9.53 12.03
N ARG A 446 -2.66 -10.15 11.29
CA ARG A 446 -4.11 -10.17 11.55
C ARG A 446 -4.67 -11.59 11.38
N ARG A 447 -4.36 -12.43 12.37
CA ARG A 447 -4.85 -13.82 12.46
C ARG A 447 -6.38 -13.93 12.56
N ASP A 448 -7.03 -12.84 12.97
CA ASP A 448 -8.48 -12.71 13.18
C ASP A 448 -9.26 -12.33 11.91
N ARG A 449 -8.57 -12.03 10.80
CA ARG A 449 -9.19 -11.51 9.58
C ARG A 449 -9.04 -12.47 8.42
N VAL A 450 -10.04 -12.45 7.53
CA VAL A 450 -9.93 -13.01 6.19
C VAL A 450 -8.98 -12.14 5.39
N VAL A 451 -7.93 -12.75 4.83
CA VAL A 451 -6.98 -12.09 3.95
C VAL A 451 -7.10 -12.69 2.56
N ILE A 452 -7.31 -11.83 1.56
CA ILE A 452 -7.52 -12.21 0.16
C ILE A 452 -6.45 -11.54 -0.70
N ASP A 453 -5.69 -12.34 -1.43
CA ASP A 453 -4.86 -11.88 -2.53
C ASP A 453 -5.67 -11.92 -3.82
N ILE A 454 -5.97 -10.75 -4.38
CA ILE A 454 -6.55 -10.62 -5.72
C ILE A 454 -5.39 -10.36 -6.66
N ASP A 455 -5.03 -11.37 -7.45
CA ASP A 455 -3.88 -11.31 -8.33
C ASP A 455 -4.22 -11.54 -9.80
N GLY A 456 -3.31 -11.14 -10.68
CA GLY A 456 -3.34 -11.40 -12.11
C GLY A 456 -2.36 -12.51 -12.45
N ASP A 457 -2.60 -13.25 -13.52
CA ASP A 457 -1.77 -14.40 -13.91
C ASP A 457 -0.30 -14.02 -14.18
N GLY A 458 -0.03 -12.81 -14.69
CA GLY A 458 1.33 -12.30 -14.84
C GLY A 458 2.02 -11.97 -13.50
N SER A 459 1.29 -11.35 -12.57
CA SER A 459 1.82 -10.96 -11.26
C SER A 459 2.08 -12.18 -10.36
N MET A 460 1.14 -13.14 -10.32
CA MET A 460 1.24 -14.38 -9.53
C MET A 460 2.50 -15.20 -9.90
N ARG A 461 2.92 -15.16 -11.17
CA ARG A 461 4.12 -15.88 -11.62
C ARG A 461 5.41 -15.37 -10.99
N MET A 462 5.47 -14.11 -10.57
CA MET A 462 6.73 -13.49 -10.11
C MET A 462 7.18 -14.01 -8.75
N ASN A 463 6.25 -14.28 -7.83
CA ASN A 463 6.53 -14.82 -6.49
C ASN A 463 5.68 -16.06 -6.18
N LEU A 464 5.47 -16.91 -7.18
CA LEU A 464 4.63 -18.10 -7.04
C LEU A 464 5.10 -19.06 -5.95
N GLY A 465 6.41 -19.16 -5.70
CA GLY A 465 6.96 -20.05 -4.67
C GLY A 465 6.39 -19.78 -3.27
N GLU A 466 5.83 -18.58 -3.03
CA GLU A 466 5.20 -18.27 -1.75
C GLU A 466 3.86 -18.99 -1.52
N LEU A 467 3.32 -19.72 -2.51
CA LEU A 467 2.21 -20.64 -2.29
C LEU A 467 2.60 -21.71 -1.26
N GLU A 468 3.80 -22.28 -1.38
CA GLU A 468 4.35 -23.23 -0.41
C GLU A 468 4.54 -22.57 0.96
N THR A 469 4.94 -21.30 1.00
CA THR A 469 5.05 -20.56 2.27
C THR A 469 3.69 -20.45 2.96
N ALA A 470 2.61 -20.12 2.24
CA ALA A 470 1.28 -19.99 2.83
C ALA A 470 0.82 -21.31 3.50
N THR A 471 1.07 -22.45 2.86
CA THR A 471 0.66 -23.78 3.36
C THR A 471 1.60 -24.30 4.44
N THR A 472 2.92 -24.08 4.31
CA THR A 472 3.94 -24.43 5.32
C THR A 472 3.60 -23.88 6.70
N TYR A 473 3.11 -22.63 6.76
CA TYR A 473 2.71 -21.98 8.00
C TYR A 473 1.21 -22.07 8.30
N GLY A 474 0.45 -22.88 7.54
CA GLY A 474 -0.97 -23.14 7.75
C GLY A 474 -1.84 -21.87 7.73
N LEU A 475 -1.52 -20.92 6.85
CA LEU A 475 -2.18 -19.62 6.80
C LEU A 475 -3.47 -19.70 5.98
N PRO A 476 -4.62 -19.23 6.49
CA PRO A 476 -5.89 -19.30 5.77
C PRO A 476 -6.05 -18.22 4.68
N VAL A 477 -4.96 -17.90 3.97
CA VAL A 477 -4.94 -16.91 2.88
C VAL A 477 -5.80 -17.40 1.71
N LYS A 478 -6.58 -16.48 1.13
CA LYS A 478 -7.46 -16.72 -0.01
C LYS A 478 -6.81 -16.13 -1.26
N VAL A 479 -6.36 -16.96 -2.19
CA VAL A 479 -5.70 -16.50 -3.41
C VAL A 479 -6.67 -16.60 -4.58
N VAL A 480 -6.92 -15.48 -5.26
CA VAL A 480 -7.75 -15.41 -6.47
C VAL A 480 -6.89 -14.91 -7.62
N VAL A 481 -6.69 -15.75 -8.63
CA VAL A 481 -5.99 -15.37 -9.85
C VAL A 481 -7.01 -15.07 -10.94
N LEU A 482 -7.12 -13.79 -11.31
CA LEU A 482 -7.90 -13.34 -12.46
C LEU A 482 -7.06 -13.55 -13.73
N ASN A 483 -7.23 -14.71 -14.36
CA ASN A 483 -6.46 -15.12 -15.52
C ASN A 483 -7.11 -14.64 -16.81
N ASN A 484 -6.47 -13.67 -17.47
CA ASN A 484 -6.88 -13.13 -18.77
C ASN A 484 -5.88 -13.47 -19.90
N PHE A 485 -5.01 -14.45 -19.62
CA PHE A 485 -3.92 -14.91 -20.47
C PHE A 485 -2.99 -13.79 -20.94
N GLY A 486 -2.66 -12.83 -20.08
CA GLY A 486 -1.90 -11.66 -20.53
C GLY A 486 -1.52 -10.63 -19.47
N ASP A 487 -0.69 -9.69 -19.91
CA ASP A 487 -0.41 -8.46 -19.19
C ASP A 487 -1.54 -7.45 -19.49
N GLY A 488 -2.72 -7.68 -18.90
CA GLY A 488 -3.96 -6.99 -19.28
C GLY A 488 -3.88 -5.45 -19.33
N MET A 489 -3.18 -4.83 -18.37
CA MET A 489 -3.01 -3.37 -18.35
C MET A 489 -2.19 -2.89 -19.54
N VAL A 490 -1.09 -3.59 -19.86
CA VAL A 490 -0.25 -3.29 -21.03
C VAL A 490 -1.03 -3.53 -22.33
N ARG A 491 -1.82 -4.61 -22.38
CA ARG A 491 -2.69 -4.94 -23.52
C ARG A 491 -3.73 -3.83 -23.77
N GLN A 492 -4.39 -3.32 -22.72
CA GLN A 492 -5.34 -2.20 -22.85
C GLN A 492 -4.66 -0.95 -23.44
N TRP A 493 -3.47 -0.60 -22.96
CA TRP A 493 -2.71 0.52 -23.50
C TRP A 493 -2.25 0.31 -24.94
N GLN A 494 -1.82 -0.91 -25.30
CA GLN A 494 -1.48 -1.26 -26.68
C GLN A 494 -2.67 -1.15 -27.64
N LYS A 495 -3.87 -1.50 -27.18
CA LYS A 495 -5.11 -1.29 -27.93
C LYS A 495 -5.41 0.20 -28.13
N LEU A 496 -5.37 0.99 -27.06
CA LEU A 496 -5.75 2.41 -27.08
C LEU A 496 -4.74 3.30 -27.83
N TYR A 497 -3.44 3.11 -27.59
CA TYR A 497 -2.40 4.06 -28.04
C TYR A 497 -1.47 3.49 -29.12
N TYR A 498 -1.49 2.18 -29.36
CA TYR A 498 -0.57 1.52 -30.29
C TYR A 498 -1.27 0.69 -31.38
N LYS A 499 -2.49 1.10 -31.76
CA LYS A 499 -3.31 0.49 -32.83
C LYS A 499 -3.48 -1.03 -32.68
N GLY A 500 -3.58 -1.52 -31.44
CA GLY A 500 -3.78 -2.96 -31.17
C GLY A 500 -2.57 -3.85 -31.45
N ARG A 501 -1.36 -3.29 -31.60
CA ARG A 501 -0.14 -4.11 -31.76
C ARG A 501 0.27 -4.73 -30.43
N LEU A 502 -0.14 -5.98 -30.21
CA LEU A 502 0.14 -6.72 -28.97
C LEU A 502 1.58 -7.25 -28.97
N SER A 503 2.48 -6.51 -28.32
CA SER A 503 3.90 -6.89 -28.21
C SER A 503 4.18 -7.41 -26.80
N GLY A 504 4.40 -8.71 -26.68
CA GLY A 504 4.83 -9.36 -25.43
C GLY A 504 3.78 -9.39 -24.31
N SER A 505 2.59 -8.83 -24.51
CA SER A 505 1.51 -8.75 -23.52
C SER A 505 0.48 -9.88 -23.64
N ASP A 506 0.41 -10.55 -24.79
CA ASP A 506 -0.36 -11.77 -24.97
C ASP A 506 0.47 -12.96 -24.47
N LYS A 507 -0.09 -13.69 -23.51
CA LYS A 507 0.52 -14.84 -22.84
C LYS A 507 -0.26 -16.12 -23.10
N SER A 508 -1.15 -16.16 -24.10
CA SER A 508 -1.97 -17.33 -24.46
C SER A 508 -1.18 -18.60 -24.80
N LEU A 509 0.09 -18.48 -25.20
CA LEU A 509 0.97 -19.62 -25.44
C LEU A 509 1.54 -20.26 -24.15
N HIS A 510 1.43 -19.60 -22.99
CA HIS A 510 1.88 -20.17 -21.74
C HIS A 510 1.00 -21.35 -21.33
N ARG A 511 1.63 -22.46 -20.92
CA ARG A 511 0.95 -23.73 -20.56
C ARG A 511 0.92 -24.02 -19.05
N LYS A 512 1.19 -23.02 -18.22
CA LYS A 512 1.23 -23.21 -16.77
C LYS A 512 -0.17 -23.52 -16.27
N ASP A 513 -0.31 -24.62 -15.54
CA ASP A 513 -1.52 -24.94 -14.81
C ASP A 513 -1.38 -24.43 -13.37
N PHE A 514 -2.10 -23.35 -13.05
CA PHE A 514 -2.02 -22.74 -11.72
C PHE A 514 -2.70 -23.58 -10.64
N VAL A 515 -3.78 -24.28 -10.98
CA VAL A 515 -4.47 -25.16 -10.03
C VAL A 515 -3.54 -26.30 -9.62
N ARG A 516 -2.91 -26.98 -10.58
CA ARG A 516 -1.95 -28.05 -10.27
C ARG A 516 -0.72 -27.56 -9.51
N ALA A 517 -0.28 -26.32 -9.75
CA ALA A 517 0.80 -25.71 -8.97
C ALA A 517 0.37 -25.51 -7.51
N ALA A 518 -0.81 -24.93 -7.28
CA ALA A 518 -1.35 -24.75 -5.94
C ALA A 518 -1.59 -26.07 -5.19
N GLU A 519 -2.10 -27.10 -5.88
CA GLU A 519 -2.24 -28.46 -5.34
C GLU A 519 -0.87 -29.04 -4.92
N ALA A 520 0.15 -28.88 -5.76
CA ALA A 520 1.51 -29.33 -5.46
C ALA A 520 2.11 -28.59 -4.25
N ASP A 521 1.76 -27.32 -4.08
CA ASP A 521 2.17 -26.49 -2.94
C ASP A 521 1.27 -26.69 -1.70
N GLY A 522 0.31 -27.63 -1.73
CA GLY A 522 -0.45 -28.06 -0.55
C GLY A 522 -1.80 -27.37 -0.34
N PHE A 523 -2.34 -26.64 -1.32
CA PHE A 523 -3.70 -26.09 -1.24
C PHE A 523 -4.73 -27.20 -1.43
N GLU A 524 -5.42 -27.58 -0.35
CA GLU A 524 -6.52 -28.56 -0.39
C GLU A 524 -7.75 -28.05 -1.17
N PHE A 525 -7.99 -26.74 -1.14
CA PHE A 525 -8.94 -26.09 -2.03
C PHE A 525 -8.18 -25.39 -3.15
N ALA A 526 -8.11 -26.01 -4.32
CA ALA A 526 -7.59 -25.41 -5.54
C ALA A 526 -8.59 -25.68 -6.67
N LYS A 527 -9.20 -24.63 -7.24
CA LYS A 527 -10.22 -24.78 -8.30
C LYS A 527 -10.00 -23.79 -9.43
N ARG A 528 -10.42 -24.21 -10.64
CA ARG A 528 -10.63 -23.33 -11.78
C ARG A 528 -12.12 -23.01 -11.90
N LEU A 529 -12.44 -21.74 -12.07
CA LEU A 529 -13.76 -21.23 -12.42
C LEU A 529 -13.71 -20.66 -13.83
N ASP A 530 -14.34 -21.35 -14.79
CA ASP A 530 -14.37 -21.00 -16.22
C ASP A 530 -15.78 -20.91 -16.80
N ARG A 531 -16.81 -21.10 -15.97
CA ARG A 531 -18.23 -21.00 -16.33
C ARG A 531 -18.93 -19.95 -15.49
N LYS A 532 -19.62 -19.01 -16.13
CA LYS A 532 -20.32 -17.90 -15.47
C LYS A 532 -21.41 -18.40 -14.52
N GLU A 533 -22.12 -19.46 -14.87
CA GLU A 533 -23.20 -20.05 -14.06
C GLU A 533 -22.70 -20.59 -12.70
N ASP A 534 -21.42 -20.93 -12.59
CA ASP A 534 -20.83 -21.52 -11.39
C ASP A 534 -20.27 -20.47 -10.41
N LEU A 535 -20.30 -19.19 -10.79
CA LEU A 535 -19.60 -18.09 -10.09
C LEU A 535 -19.99 -17.98 -8.61
N GLU A 536 -21.28 -17.83 -8.30
CA GLU A 536 -21.75 -17.68 -6.92
C GLU A 536 -21.44 -18.90 -6.05
N ARG A 537 -21.63 -20.10 -6.62
CA ARG A 537 -21.42 -21.37 -5.91
C ARG A 537 -19.94 -21.55 -5.57
N VAL A 538 -19.06 -21.42 -6.56
CA VAL A 538 -17.62 -21.66 -6.40
C VAL A 538 -16.97 -20.61 -5.50
N ILE A 539 -17.31 -19.33 -5.67
CA ILE A 539 -16.81 -18.26 -4.78
C ILE A 539 -17.31 -18.47 -3.35
N GLY A 540 -18.57 -18.86 -3.18
CA GLY A 540 -19.12 -19.20 -1.86
C GLY A 540 -18.38 -20.36 -1.18
N GLU A 541 -18.06 -21.43 -1.91
CA GLU A 541 -17.25 -22.55 -1.41
C GLU A 541 -15.83 -22.09 -1.03
N PHE A 542 -15.17 -21.33 -1.90
CA PHE A 542 -13.82 -20.78 -1.69
C PHE A 542 -13.73 -19.92 -0.42
N MET A 543 -14.68 -19.00 -0.24
CA MET A 543 -14.70 -18.09 0.91
C MET A 543 -14.97 -18.81 2.24
N ARG A 544 -15.72 -19.91 2.23
CA ARG A 544 -16.05 -20.69 3.44
C ARG A 544 -14.99 -21.75 3.80
N PHE A 545 -14.07 -22.06 2.89
CA PHE A 545 -13.01 -23.02 3.17
C PHE A 545 -12.17 -22.54 4.36
N PRO A 546 -11.87 -23.35 5.38
CA PRO A 546 -11.20 -22.86 6.59
C PRO A 546 -9.69 -22.62 6.40
N GLY A 547 -9.03 -23.37 5.52
CA GLY A 547 -7.58 -23.31 5.30
C GLY A 547 -7.16 -22.37 4.16
N PRO A 548 -5.89 -22.44 3.71
CA PRO A 548 -5.44 -21.79 2.48
C PRO A 548 -6.29 -22.26 1.31
N ALA A 549 -6.75 -21.32 0.48
CA ALA A 549 -7.59 -21.62 -0.68
C ALA A 549 -7.08 -20.89 -1.92
N PHE A 550 -7.09 -21.56 -3.07
CA PHE A 550 -6.67 -21.04 -4.36
C PHE A 550 -7.81 -21.15 -5.38
N LEU A 551 -8.08 -20.05 -6.07
CA LEU A 551 -9.11 -19.96 -7.11
C LEU A 551 -8.52 -19.28 -8.35
N GLU A 552 -8.36 -20.04 -9.43
CA GLU A 552 -8.10 -19.48 -10.76
C GLU A 552 -9.45 -19.16 -11.42
N VAL A 553 -9.65 -17.92 -11.85
CA VAL A 553 -10.84 -17.52 -12.60
C VAL A 553 -10.44 -17.13 -14.01
N ILE A 554 -10.98 -17.83 -15.00
CA ILE A 554 -10.77 -17.51 -16.41
C ILE A 554 -11.72 -16.37 -16.77
N ILE A 555 -11.18 -15.17 -16.92
CA ILE A 555 -11.95 -13.95 -17.17
C ILE A 555 -11.89 -13.53 -18.63
N ASP A 556 -12.79 -12.62 -19.00
CA ASP A 556 -12.81 -11.97 -20.32
C ASP A 556 -11.44 -11.30 -20.64
N PRO A 557 -10.71 -11.74 -21.68
CA PRO A 557 -9.43 -11.14 -22.06
C PRO A 557 -9.57 -9.72 -22.61
N ASP A 558 -10.76 -9.32 -23.06
CA ASP A 558 -10.99 -8.01 -23.64
C ASP A 558 -11.55 -7.00 -22.63
N ALA A 559 -11.80 -7.42 -21.38
CA ALA A 559 -12.21 -6.53 -20.30
C ALA A 559 -11.19 -5.40 -20.07
N GLY A 560 -11.69 -4.15 -20.06
CA GLY A 560 -10.92 -2.94 -19.78
C GLY A 560 -11.17 -2.41 -18.37
N VAL A 561 -10.23 -1.61 -17.86
CA VAL A 561 -10.44 -0.80 -16.66
C VAL A 561 -10.96 0.56 -17.10
N TYR A 562 -12.19 0.86 -16.71
CA TYR A 562 -12.82 2.16 -16.89
C TYR A 562 -13.46 2.62 -15.58
N PRO A 563 -13.56 3.93 -15.32
CA PRO A 563 -13.10 5.03 -16.15
C PRO A 563 -11.58 5.11 -16.30
N MET A 564 -11.10 5.88 -17.28
CA MET A 564 -9.69 6.10 -17.54
C MET A 564 -9.43 7.56 -17.93
N VAL A 565 -8.57 8.26 -17.19
CA VAL A 565 -7.97 9.53 -17.62
C VAL A 565 -6.63 9.20 -18.29
N GLY A 566 -6.44 9.66 -19.53
CA GLY A 566 -5.19 9.41 -20.24
C GLY A 566 -3.98 10.04 -19.53
N PRO A 567 -2.75 9.54 -19.78
CA PRO A 567 -1.55 10.07 -19.14
C PRO A 567 -1.35 11.55 -19.46
N GLY A 568 -1.11 12.36 -18.42
CA GLY A 568 -0.96 13.81 -18.57
C GLY A 568 -2.22 14.54 -19.05
N GLN A 569 -3.37 13.87 -19.12
CA GLN A 569 -4.64 14.50 -19.47
C GLN A 569 -5.38 15.00 -18.22
N SER A 570 -6.29 15.94 -18.44
CA SER A 570 -7.23 16.46 -17.44
C SER A 570 -8.51 15.62 -17.37
N TYR A 571 -9.25 15.76 -16.27
CA TYR A 571 -10.43 14.93 -15.98
C TYR A 571 -11.59 15.12 -16.98
N ASP A 572 -11.67 16.26 -17.67
CA ASP A 572 -12.62 16.50 -18.76
C ASP A 572 -12.41 15.57 -19.97
N LYS A 573 -11.23 14.95 -20.09
CA LYS A 573 -10.89 13.97 -21.13
C LYS A 573 -11.08 12.52 -20.69
N MET A 574 -11.69 12.29 -19.53
CA MET A 574 -11.92 10.95 -19.00
C MET A 574 -12.77 10.09 -19.94
N ILE A 575 -12.25 8.91 -20.25
CA ILE A 575 -12.93 7.86 -21.01
C ILE A 575 -13.69 6.98 -20.03
N THR A 576 -15.01 6.88 -20.18
CA THR A 576 -15.87 6.10 -19.26
C THR A 576 -16.14 4.67 -19.74
N GLY A 577 -15.75 4.32 -20.97
CA GLY A 577 -16.07 3.03 -21.57
C GLY A 577 -17.54 2.89 -21.93
N ASP A 578 -17.96 1.71 -22.39
CA ASP A 578 -19.28 1.52 -22.99
C ASP A 578 -20.43 1.43 -21.96
N PHE A 579 -20.10 1.07 -20.72
CA PHE A 579 -21.09 0.73 -19.70
C PHE A 579 -21.30 1.80 -18.62
N ILE A 580 -20.40 2.78 -18.53
CA ILE A 580 -20.48 3.90 -17.59
C ILE A 580 -20.85 5.16 -18.38
N ARG A 581 -21.89 5.87 -17.94
CA ARG A 581 -22.34 7.08 -18.63
C ARG A 581 -21.31 8.20 -18.45
N SER A 582 -20.86 8.83 -19.53
CA SER A 582 -20.04 10.05 -19.48
C SER A 582 -20.85 11.30 -19.10
N ARG A 583 -20.21 12.32 -18.51
CA ARG A 583 -20.80 13.65 -18.26
C ARG A 583 -21.12 14.40 -19.54
N GLU A 584 -20.23 14.32 -20.52
CA GLU A 584 -20.41 14.77 -21.90
C GLU A 584 -19.89 13.62 -22.77
N ARG A 585 -20.61 13.20 -23.82
CA ARG A 585 -20.06 12.21 -24.75
C ARG A 585 -18.87 12.92 -25.42
N PRO A 586 -17.61 12.46 -25.26
CA PRO A 586 -16.56 12.96 -26.14
C PRO A 586 -17.10 12.77 -27.57
N PRO A 587 -16.91 13.72 -28.51
CA PRO A 587 -17.06 13.35 -29.91
C PRO A 587 -16.24 12.08 -30.15
N ASP A 588 -16.71 11.18 -31.02
CA ASP A 588 -15.97 10.00 -31.48
C ASP A 588 -14.64 10.44 -32.14
N GLU A 589 -13.70 10.91 -31.35
CA GLU A 589 -12.33 11.16 -31.73
C GLU A 589 -11.57 9.89 -31.38
N THR A 590 -11.65 8.91 -32.27
CA THR A 590 -10.50 8.03 -32.50
C THR A 590 -9.25 8.93 -32.52
N PRO A 591 -8.28 8.77 -31.60
CA PRO A 591 -7.12 9.65 -31.53
C PRO A 591 -6.48 9.77 -32.92
N GLY A 592 -6.41 11.00 -33.43
CA GLY A 592 -5.83 11.26 -34.74
C GLY A 592 -4.36 10.83 -34.79
N PRO A 593 -3.83 10.43 -35.96
CA PRO A 593 -2.44 10.00 -36.11
C PRO A 593 -1.38 10.98 -35.58
N SER A 594 -1.72 12.27 -35.47
CA SER A 594 -0.84 13.35 -35.02
C SER A 594 -0.90 13.65 -33.52
N GLN A 595 -1.83 13.04 -32.77
CA GLN A 595 -1.88 13.10 -31.30
C GLN A 595 -1.16 11.89 -30.65
N MET A 596 -0.51 11.04 -31.46
CA MET A 596 0.21 9.82 -31.07
C MET A 596 1.75 10.00 -31.00
N PHE A 597 2.24 11.16 -30.56
CA PHE A 597 3.66 11.36 -30.27
C PHE A 597 3.87 12.06 -28.93
#